data_AF-A0A9Q3PUZ6-F1
#
_entry.id   AF-A0A9Q3PUZ6-F1
#
_cell.length_a   1.000
_cell.length_b   1.000
_cell.length_c   1.000
_cell.angle_alpha   90.00
_cell.angle_beta   90.00
_cell.angle_gamma   90.00
#
_symmetry.space_group_name_H-M   'P 1'
#
loop_
_entity.id
_entity.type
_entity.pdbx_description
1 polymer ?
#
loop_
_entity_poly.entity_id
_entity_poly.type
_entity_poly.pdbx_seq_one_letter_code
_entity_poly.pdbx_strand_id
1 'polypeptide(L)' 'MEDSPGPDKKMIKDGKIILNCKDQTQYLVRCQNQTADTDKWLAEESIPDGNLHLRIFRASRNTEQSH' A
#
# COMPACT_ATOMS: atom_id res chain seq x y z
N MET A 1 21.24 -20.63 4.22
CA MET A 1 21.14 -19.52 3.25
C MET A 1 19.75 -18.93 3.45
N GLU A 2 19.59 -18.09 4.46
CA GLU A 2 18.32 -17.42 4.76
C GLU A 2 18.42 -15.98 4.28
N ASP A 3 18.33 -15.79 2.96
CA ASP A 3 17.92 -14.51 2.41
C ASP A 3 16.57 -14.76 1.77
N SER A 4 15.54 -14.79 2.62
CA SER A 4 14.17 -14.63 2.14
C SER A 4 13.96 -13.14 2.03
N PRO A 5 14.03 -12.53 0.84
CA PRO A 5 13.47 -11.20 0.68
C PRO A 5 11.99 -11.35 1.00
N GLY A 6 11.58 -10.87 2.17
CA GLY A 6 10.17 -10.80 2.52
C GLY A 6 9.42 -10.12 1.37
N PRO A 7 8.16 -10.49 1.08
CA PRO A 7 7.45 -9.94 -0.06
C PRO A 7 7.36 -8.42 0.11
N ASP A 8 8.18 -7.72 -0.67
CA ASP A 8 8.27 -6.27 -0.71
C ASP A 8 6.90 -5.76 -1.16
N LYS A 9 6.16 -5.14 -0.24
CA LYS A 9 4.78 -4.70 -0.51
C LYS A 9 4.83 -3.29 -1.05
N LYS A 10 4.33 -3.07 -2.27
CA LYS A 10 4.22 -1.75 -2.87
C LYS A 10 2.78 -1.25 -2.76
N MET A 11 2.62 -0.06 -2.20
CA MET A 11 1.35 0.67 -2.30
C MET A 11 1.24 1.31 -3.68
N ILE A 12 0.13 1.04 -4.35
CA ILE A 12 -0.14 1.53 -5.69
C ILE A 12 -1.14 2.68 -5.65
N LYS A 13 -2.13 2.58 -4.75
CA LYS A 13 -3.24 3.53 -4.70
C LYS A 13 -3.79 3.65 -3.30
N ASP A 14 -4.25 4.83 -2.94
CA ASP A 14 -5.09 5.05 -1.76
C ASP A 14 -6.55 5.22 -2.17
N GLY A 15 -7.45 4.81 -1.28
CA GLY A 15 -8.89 4.90 -1.44
C GLY A 15 -9.55 5.13 -0.09
N LYS A 16 -10.70 5.79 -0.09
CA LYS A 16 -11.54 5.95 1.10
C LYS A 16 -12.84 5.21 0.87
N ILE A 17 -13.19 4.35 1.81
CA ILE A 17 -14.45 3.61 1.80
C ILE A 17 -15.20 3.90 3.10
N ILE A 18 -16.53 3.83 3.04
CA ILE A 18 -17.35 3.90 4.25
C ILE A 18 -17.69 2.46 4.64
N LEU A 19 -17.12 1.98 5.74
CA LEU A 19 -17.38 0.65 6.28
C LEU A 19 -18.03 0.81 7.66
N ASN A 20 -19.19 0.18 7.86
CA ASN A 20 -19.93 0.25 9.13
C ASN A 20 -20.19 1.69 9.63
N CYS A 21 -20.63 2.57 8.72
CA CYS A 21 -20.85 4.01 8.97
C CYS A 21 -19.61 4.80 9.43
N LYS A 22 -18.40 4.28 9.19
CA LYS A 22 -17.14 4.97 9.46
C LYS A 22 -16.33 5.13 8.18
N ASP A 23 -15.76 6.31 8.00
CA ASP A 23 -14.75 6.56 6.97
C ASP A 23 -13.49 5.76 7.30
N GLN A 24 -13.12 4.85 6.40
CA GLN A 24 -11.93 4.02 6.50
C GLN A 24 -11.06 4.24 5.27
N THR A 25 -9.79 4.54 5.50
CA THR A 25 -8.80 4.64 4.41
C THR A 25 -8.24 3.25 4.13
N GLN A 26 -8.24 2.86 2.87
CA GLN A 26 -7.63 1.63 2.38
C GLN A 26 -6.55 1.94 1.35
N TYR A 27 -5.58 1.06 1.27
CA TYR A 27 -4.49 1.15 0.33
C TYR A 27 -4.46 -0.12 -0.51
N LEU A 28 -4.36 0.06 -1.84
CA LEU A 28 -4.14 -1.01 -2.78
C LEU A 28 -2.68 -1.44 -2.68
N VAL A 29 -2.46 -2.61 -2.09
CA VAL A 29 -1.15 -3.20 -1.90
C VAL A 29 -0.93 -4.28 -2.94
N ARG A 30 0.20 -4.19 -3.65
CA ARG A 30 0.70 -5.23 -4.53
C ARG A 30 1.95 -5.84 -3.94
N CYS A 31 1.98 -7.17 -3.85
CA CYS A 31 3.21 -7.88 -3.52
C CYS A 31 4.18 -7.83 -4.70
N GLN A 32 5.45 -7.50 -4.45
CA GLN A 32 6.50 -7.52 -5.46
C GLN A 32 6.59 -8.93 -6.07
N ASN A 33 6.79 -8.96 -7.40
CA ASN A 33 6.79 -10.16 -8.23
C ASN A 33 5.43 -10.88 -8.37
N GLN A 34 4.34 -10.27 -7.91
CA GLN A 34 2.99 -10.75 -8.21
C GLN A 34 2.29 -9.83 -9.22
N THR A 35 1.37 -10.42 -9.98
CA THR A 35 0.58 -9.71 -10.99
C THR A 35 -0.53 -8.90 -10.33
N ALA A 36 -1.14 -8.00 -11.11
CA ALA A 36 -2.27 -7.17 -10.67
C ALA A 36 -3.47 -7.97 -10.12
N ASP A 37 -3.55 -9.26 -10.46
CA ASP A 37 -4.57 -10.18 -9.97
C ASP A 37 -4.50 -10.40 -8.45
N THR A 38 -3.32 -10.20 -7.87
CA THR A 38 -3.07 -10.41 -6.44
C THR A 38 -3.22 -9.13 -5.60
N ASP A 39 -3.56 -8.02 -6.24
CA ASP A 39 -3.71 -6.75 -5.56
C ASP A 39 -4.84 -6.81 -4.55
N LYS A 40 -4.56 -6.35 -3.33
CA LYS A 40 -5.55 -6.35 -2.26
C LYS A 40 -5.68 -4.98 -1.65
N TRP A 41 -6.93 -4.57 -1.45
CA TRP A 41 -7.25 -3.42 -0.63
C TRP A 41 -7.12 -3.82 0.83
N LEU A 42 -6.16 -3.21 1.51
CA LEU A 42 -5.92 -3.43 2.93
C LEU A 42 -6.08 -2.10 3.67
N ALA A 43 -6.67 -2.17 4.86
CA ALA A 43 -6.69 -1.03 5.78
C ALA A 43 -5.26 -0.75 6.28
N GLU A 44 -4.97 0.50 6.65
CA GLU A 44 -3.65 0.90 7.17
C GLU A 44 -3.17 -0.03 8.31
N GLU A 45 -4.09 -0.41 9.21
CA GLU A 45 -3.84 -1.31 10.34
C GLU A 45 -3.52 -2.76 9.94
N SER A 46 -4.01 -3.21 8.78
CA SER A 46 -3.82 -4.58 8.29
C SER A 46 -2.53 -4.74 7.48
N ILE A 47 -1.82 -3.64 7.21
CA ILE A 47 -0.59 -3.67 6.41
C ILE A 47 0.60 -3.71 7.38
N PRO A 48 1.35 -4.83 7.44
CA PRO A 48 2.59 -4.88 8.20
C PRO A 48 3.57 -3.87 7.61
N ASP A 49 4.21 -3.07 8.49
CA ASP A 49 5.09 -1.96 8.09
C ASP A 49 4.41 -0.91 7.20
N GLY A 50 3.07 -0.82 7.25
CA GLY A 50 2.27 0.09 6.44
C GLY A 50 2.75 1.53 6.54
N ASN A 51 3.14 2.00 7.73
CA ASN A 51 3.68 3.35 7.92
C ASN A 51 4.93 3.64 7.07
N LEU A 52 5.86 2.69 6.93
CA LEU A 52 7.06 2.89 6.13
C LEU A 52 6.68 2.97 4.64
N HIS A 53 5.90 2.01 4.16
CA HIS A 53 5.44 1.95 2.78
C HIS A 53 4.59 3.18 2.41
N LEU A 54 3.76 3.67 3.33
CA LEU A 54 2.96 4.88 3.15
C LEU A 54 3.82 6.13 3.06
N ARG A 55 4.88 6.24 3.87
CA ARG A 55 5.81 7.37 3.79
C ARG A 55 6.48 7.42 2.42
N ILE A 56 6.95 6.27 1.92
CA ILE A 56 7.55 6.17 0.58
C ILE A 56 6.51 6.53 -0.49
N PHE A 57 5.32 5.93 -0.44
CA PHE A 57 4.24 6.18 -1.39
C PHE A 57 3.82 7.67 -1.43
N ARG A 58 3.61 8.29 -0.28
CA ARG A 58 3.27 9.72 -0.17
C ARG A 58 4.39 10.62 -0.66
N ALA A 59 5.65 10.28 -0.37
CA ALA A 59 6.82 11.02 -0.87
C ALA A 59 6.90 10.95 -2.41
N SER A 60 6.72 9.76 -3.00
CA SER A 60 6.72 9.58 -4.46
C SER A 60 5.58 10.31 -5.16
N ARG A 61 4.38 10.37 -4.56
CA ARG A 61 3.25 11.12 -5.14
C ARG A 61 3.44 12.63 -5.14
N ASN A 62 4.16 13.17 -4.17
CA ASN A 62 4.43 14.62 -4.10
C ASN A 62 5.44 15.07 -5.17
N THR A 63 6.34 14.19 -5.62
CA THR A 63 7.30 14.49 -6.68
C THR A 63 6.69 14.50 -8.09
N GLU A 64 5.56 13.83 -8.32
CA GLU A 64 4.89 13.80 -9.63
C GLU A 64 3.94 14.99 -9.88
N GLN A 65 3.63 15.81 -8.86
CA GLN A 65 2.79 17.01 -9.01
C GLN A 65 3.57 18.33 -9.08
N SER A 66 4.90 18.26 -9.14
CA SER A 66 5.76 19.41 -9.44
C SER A 66 6.32 19.27 -10.86
N HIS A 67 5.47 19.40 -11.88
CA HIS A 67 5.89 19.75 -13.23
C HIS A 67 4.82 20.60 -13.92
#